data_AF-A0A661K7W5-F1
#
_entry.id   AF-A0A661K7W5-F1
#
_cell.length_a   1.000
_cell.length_b   1.000
_cell.length_c   1.000
_cell.angle_alpha   90.00
_cell.angle_beta   90.00
_cell.angle_gamma   90.00
#
_symmetry.space_group_name_H-M   'P 1'
#
loop_
_entity.id
_entity.type
_entity.pdbx_description
1 polymer ?
#
loop_
_entity_poly.entity_id
_entity_poly.type
_entity_poly.pdbx_seq_one_letter_code
_entity_poly.pdbx_strand_id
1 'polypeptide(L)'
;MKVYCEHHALRQWLKDLQKESRIILVLFPYDQRAKPIKEVATPSEATWEELKIPLNKLDFSWEEFSPSSRYSEICNIIGEENTKDSKHVDSAFKSGCQCMLTCDSHILSHSQELEKLLKIKFFHPDKHKEKFMAFLKRYEKKEDP
;
A
#
# COMPACT_ATOMS: atom_id res chain seq x y z
N MET A 1 -5.90 -2.39 11.61
CA MET A 1 -4.71 -1.84 10.93
C MET A 1 -4.87 -1.97 9.42
N LYS A 2 -4.71 -0.89 8.65
CA LYS A 2 -4.69 -0.90 7.18
C LYS A 2 -3.29 -1.25 6.67
N VAL A 3 -3.23 -2.19 5.74
CA VAL A 3 -1.99 -2.74 5.20
C VAL A 3 -2.04 -2.68 3.68
N TYR A 4 -1.20 -1.85 3.09
CA TYR A 4 -0.99 -1.86 1.65
C TYR A 4 -0.25 -3.15 1.27
N CYS A 5 -0.75 -3.88 0.27
CA CYS A 5 -0.11 -5.11 -0.20
C CYS A 5 -0.06 -5.13 -1.72
N GLU A 6 1.15 -5.22 -2.28
CA GLU A 6 1.29 -5.51 -3.72
C GLU A 6 0.82 -6.93 -4.04
N HIS A 7 0.39 -7.18 -5.26
CA HIS A 7 -0.13 -8.50 -5.64
C HIS A 7 0.93 -9.59 -5.45
N HIS A 8 2.15 -9.32 -5.89
CA HIS A 8 3.29 -10.23 -5.73
C HIS A 8 3.72 -10.40 -4.27
N ALA A 9 3.29 -9.52 -3.37
CA ALA A 9 3.56 -9.62 -1.94
C ALA A 9 2.46 -10.37 -1.15
N LEU A 10 1.32 -10.66 -1.77
CA LEU A 10 0.21 -11.34 -1.09
C LEU A 10 0.59 -12.78 -0.76
N ARG A 11 0.53 -13.13 0.53
CA ARG A 11 0.80 -14.47 1.06
C ARG A 11 -0.41 -15.00 1.81
N GLN A 12 -0.46 -16.33 2.00
CA GLN A 12 -1.57 -16.96 2.71
C GLN A 12 -1.73 -16.40 4.13
N TRP A 13 -0.63 -16.19 4.86
CA TRP A 13 -0.68 -15.66 6.22
C TRP A 13 -1.28 -14.23 6.31
N LEU A 14 -1.16 -13.41 5.26
CA LEU A 14 -1.83 -12.10 5.20
C LEU A 14 -3.34 -12.27 5.02
N LYS A 15 -3.77 -13.23 4.20
CA LYS A 15 -5.18 -13.56 4.03
C LYS A 15 -5.79 -14.09 5.31
N ASP A 16 -5.05 -14.92 6.04
CA ASP A 16 -5.48 -15.48 7.31
C ASP A 16 -5.70 -14.35 8.34
N LEU A 17 -4.76 -13.41 8.46
CA LEU A 17 -4.91 -12.23 9.33
C LEU A 17 -6.11 -11.35 8.95
N GLN A 18 -6.37 -11.18 7.65
CA GLN A 18 -7.56 -10.44 7.20
C GLN A 18 -8.84 -11.20 7.54
N LYS A 19 -8.87 -12.53 7.36
CA LYS A 19 -10.02 -13.37 7.73
C LYS A 19 -10.30 -13.29 9.24
N GLU A 20 -9.25 -13.20 10.04
CA GLU A 20 -9.30 -12.95 11.48
C GLU A 20 -9.64 -11.49 11.84
N SER A 21 -9.84 -10.61 10.85
CA SER A 21 -10.16 -9.18 11.04
C SER A 21 -9.08 -8.39 11.80
N ARG A 22 -7.85 -8.89 11.83
CA ARG A 22 -6.71 -8.22 12.49
C ARG A 22 -6.12 -7.12 11.62
N ILE A 23 -6.21 -7.30 10.30
CA ILE A 23 -5.77 -6.34 9.30
C ILE A 23 -6.84 -6.13 8.24
N ILE A 24 -6.78 -4.98 7.60
CA ILE A 24 -7.53 -4.65 6.40
C ILE A 24 -6.49 -4.60 5.27
N LEU A 25 -6.53 -5.55 4.32
CA LEU A 25 -5.63 -5.48 3.17
C LEU A 25 -6.17 -4.50 2.15
N VAL A 26 -5.27 -3.65 1.74
CA VAL A 26 -5.50 -2.58 0.82
C VAL A 26 -4.74 -2.94 -0.46
N LEU A 27 -5.47 -3.41 -1.46
CA LEU A 27 -4.93 -3.81 -2.77
C LEU A 27 -5.27 -2.75 -3.80
N PHE A 28 -4.33 -2.44 -4.69
CA PHE A 28 -4.44 -1.30 -5.58
C PHE A 28 -4.54 -1.68 -7.06
N PRO A 29 -5.32 -0.96 -7.87
CA PRO A 29 -5.71 -1.35 -9.22
C PRO A 29 -4.61 -1.44 -10.29
N TYR A 30 -3.39 -0.96 -10.03
CA TYR A 30 -2.28 -1.04 -11.00
C TYR A 30 -1.80 -2.49 -11.28
N ASP A 31 -2.25 -3.45 -10.48
CA ASP A 31 -1.88 -4.86 -10.59
C ASP A 31 -2.95 -5.66 -11.36
N GLN A 32 -2.68 -5.93 -12.65
CA GLN A 32 -3.62 -6.38 -13.69
C GLN A 32 -4.27 -7.77 -13.50
N ARG A 33 -4.18 -8.42 -12.33
CA ARG A 33 -4.62 -9.82 -12.14
C ARG A 33 -5.59 -10.09 -11.00
N ALA A 34 -6.07 -9.06 -10.30
CA ALA A 34 -6.91 -9.28 -9.13
C ALA A 34 -8.40 -9.49 -9.49
N LYS A 35 -8.82 -10.77 -9.49
CA LYS A 35 -10.22 -11.20 -9.29
C LYS A 35 -10.77 -10.63 -7.96
N PRO A 36 -12.11 -10.50 -7.81
CA PRO A 36 -12.75 -9.33 -7.21
C PRO A 36 -12.24 -9.02 -5.80
N ILE A 37 -11.56 -7.88 -5.69
CA ILE A 37 -11.08 -7.28 -4.44
C ILE A 37 -12.29 -6.66 -3.72
N LYS A 38 -12.45 -6.93 -2.42
CA LYS A 38 -13.56 -6.38 -1.61
C LYS A 38 -13.33 -4.94 -1.15
N GLU A 39 -12.09 -4.49 -1.01
CA GLU A 39 -11.76 -3.10 -0.67
C GLU A 39 -10.62 -2.62 -1.56
N VAL A 40 -10.96 -1.71 -2.47
CA VAL A 40 -10.03 -1.05 -3.40
C VAL A 40 -9.53 0.21 -2.70
N ALA A 41 -8.22 0.43 -2.66
CA ALA A 41 -7.73 1.70 -2.14
C ALA A 41 -7.78 2.82 -3.16
N THR A 42 -7.82 4.04 -2.64
CA THR A 42 -8.01 5.27 -3.40
C THR A 42 -6.81 5.56 -4.31
N PRO A 43 -6.95 5.44 -5.65
CA PRO A 43 -5.92 5.70 -6.66
C PRO A 43 -5.12 7.01 -6.51
N SER A 44 -3.85 7.01 -6.94
CA SER A 44 -3.03 8.23 -7.09
C SER A 44 -2.40 8.24 -8.48
N GLU A 45 -2.84 9.18 -9.31
CA GLU A 45 -2.54 9.36 -10.74
C GLU A 45 -2.74 8.11 -11.60
N ALA A 46 -3.94 7.54 -11.55
CA ALA A 46 -4.27 6.45 -12.46
C ALA A 46 -4.81 7.02 -13.77
N THR A 47 -4.22 6.64 -14.90
CA THR A 47 -4.81 6.93 -16.21
C THR A 47 -6.00 6.00 -16.47
N TRP A 48 -6.94 6.40 -17.33
CA TRP A 48 -8.09 5.56 -17.72
C TRP A 48 -7.69 4.19 -18.26
N GLU A 49 -6.51 4.08 -18.87
CA GLU A 49 -5.97 2.83 -19.42
C GLU A 49 -5.44 1.89 -18.32
N GLU A 50 -5.02 2.46 -17.18
CA GLU A 50 -4.58 1.74 -15.98
C GLU A 50 -5.77 1.27 -15.13
N LEU A 51 -6.86 2.05 -15.09
CA LEU A 51 -8.10 1.71 -14.40
C LEU A 51 -9.03 0.90 -15.30
N LYS A 52 -8.81 -0.41 -15.42
CA LYS A 52 -9.80 -1.32 -16.02
C LYS A 52 -10.99 -1.60 -15.08
N ILE A 53 -11.47 -0.58 -14.38
CA ILE A 53 -12.66 -0.63 -13.52
C ILE A 53 -13.83 -0.07 -14.34
N PRO A 54 -14.93 -0.81 -14.52
CA PRO A 54 -16.11 -0.26 -15.20
C PRO A 54 -16.64 0.95 -14.43
N LEU A 55 -17.00 2.02 -15.14
CA LEU A 55 -17.43 3.33 -14.61
C LEU A 55 -18.47 3.25 -13.48
N ASN A 56 -19.27 2.17 -13.45
CA ASN A 56 -20.33 1.93 -12.47
C ASN A 56 -19.86 1.28 -11.15
N LYS A 57 -18.55 1.10 -10.96
CA LYS A 57 -17.94 0.52 -9.74
C LYS A 57 -16.89 1.41 -9.08
N LEU A 58 -16.71 2.62 -9.60
CA LEU A 58 -15.82 3.62 -9.02
C LEU A 58 -16.68 4.56 -8.16
N ASP A 59 -16.61 4.40 -6.84
CA ASP A 59 -17.13 5.40 -5.88
C ASP A 59 -16.14 6.56 -5.69
N PHE A 60 -15.12 6.69 -6.55
CA PHE A 60 -14.08 7.70 -6.43
C PHE A 60 -14.26 8.83 -7.45
N SER A 61 -14.11 10.06 -6.98
CA SER A 61 -14.07 11.27 -7.81
C SER A 61 -12.69 11.44 -8.46
N TRP A 62 -12.63 12.05 -9.65
CA TRP A 62 -11.37 12.32 -10.37
C TRP A 62 -10.35 13.12 -9.55
N GLU A 63 -10.81 13.94 -8.61
CA GLU A 63 -9.99 14.72 -7.70
C GLU A 63 -9.21 13.83 -6.70
N GLU A 64 -9.77 12.68 -6.34
CA GLU A 64 -9.12 11.69 -5.46
C GLU A 64 -7.93 11.00 -6.13
N PHE A 65 -7.78 11.12 -7.45
CA PHE A 65 -6.61 10.65 -8.18
C PHE A 65 -5.43 11.63 -8.11
N SER A 66 -5.57 12.81 -7.49
CA SER A 66 -4.46 13.75 -7.37
C SER A 66 -3.35 13.20 -6.44
N PRO A 67 -2.06 13.42 -6.76
CA PRO A 67 -0.96 13.03 -5.88
C PRO A 67 -1.08 13.66 -4.50
N SER A 68 -0.56 12.99 -3.46
CA SER A 68 -0.54 13.61 -2.13
C SER A 68 0.44 14.79 -2.09
N SER A 69 0.32 15.62 -1.04
CA SER A 69 1.30 16.67 -0.74
C SER A 69 2.72 16.15 -0.54
N ARG A 70 2.91 14.84 -0.37
CA ARG A 70 4.20 14.16 -0.20
C ARG A 70 4.76 13.57 -1.48
N TYR A 71 4.02 13.60 -2.59
CA TYR A 71 4.42 12.89 -3.82
C TYR A 71 5.77 13.34 -4.37
N SER A 72 6.03 14.65 -4.44
CA SER A 72 7.33 15.17 -4.90
C SER A 72 8.49 14.70 -4.00
N GLU A 73 8.28 14.64 -2.68
CA GLU A 73 9.30 14.14 -1.75
C GLU A 73 9.52 12.62 -1.92
N ILE A 74 8.47 11.86 -2.21
CA ILE A 74 8.55 10.43 -2.53
C ILE A 74 9.35 10.21 -3.82
N CYS A 75 9.05 10.96 -4.89
CA CYS A 75 9.80 10.89 -6.14
C CYS A 75 11.28 11.22 -5.95
N ASN A 76 11.61 12.20 -5.11
CA ASN A 76 13.00 12.54 -4.81
C ASN A 76 13.75 11.41 -4.09
N ILE A 77 13.06 10.62 -3.25
CA ILE A 77 13.67 9.51 -2.51
C ILE A 77 13.85 8.28 -3.42
N ILE A 78 12.84 7.96 -4.24
CA ILE A 78 12.83 6.74 -5.05
C ILE A 78 13.53 6.97 -6.42
N GLY A 79 13.65 8.21 -6.87
CA GLY A 79 14.11 8.59 -8.21
C GLY A 79 12.94 8.94 -9.12
N GLU A 80 13.04 10.08 -9.81
CA GLU A 80 11.97 10.64 -10.65
C GLU A 80 11.57 9.73 -11.81
N GLU A 81 12.47 8.86 -12.26
CA GLU A 81 12.22 7.86 -13.31
C GLU A 81 11.36 6.69 -12.80
N ASN A 82 11.31 6.45 -11.49
CA ASN A 82 10.59 5.35 -10.85
C ASN A 82 9.17 5.77 -10.44
N THR A 83 8.43 6.30 -11.43
CA THR A 83 7.09 6.86 -11.25
C THR A 83 6.09 5.85 -10.69
N LYS A 84 6.18 4.59 -11.12
CA LYS A 84 5.30 3.51 -10.65
C LYS A 84 5.46 3.22 -9.16
N ASP A 85 6.70 3.11 -8.70
CA ASP A 85 7.01 2.86 -7.29
C ASP A 85 6.58 4.05 -6.42
N SER A 86 6.84 5.26 -6.90
CA SER A 86 6.37 6.49 -6.27
C SER A 86 4.86 6.54 -6.14
N LYS A 87 4.12 6.12 -7.18
CA LYS A 87 2.66 6.00 -7.13
C LYS A 87 2.21 4.96 -6.11
N HIS A 88 2.86 3.79 -6.02
CA HIS A 88 2.50 2.77 -5.03
C HIS A 88 2.71 3.26 -3.59
N VAL A 89 3.83 3.94 -3.32
CA VAL A 89 4.14 4.48 -2.00
C VAL A 89 3.20 5.63 -1.62
N ASP A 90 2.94 6.55 -2.54
CA ASP A 90 1.99 7.65 -2.34
C ASP A 90 0.57 7.14 -2.09
N SER A 91 0.17 6.10 -2.83
CA SER A 91 -1.12 5.43 -2.65
C SER A 91 -1.27 4.79 -1.28
N ALA A 92 -0.23 4.12 -0.79
CA ALA A 92 -0.21 3.56 0.56
C ALA A 92 -0.39 4.66 1.62
N PHE A 93 0.30 5.80 1.45
CA PHE A 93 0.19 6.94 2.35
C PHE A 93 -1.21 7.58 2.32
N LYS A 94 -1.73 7.91 1.13
CA LYS A 94 -3.08 8.50 0.96
C LYS A 94 -4.19 7.64 1.53
N SER A 95 -4.06 6.32 1.39
CA SER A 95 -5.05 5.37 1.90
C SER A 95 -5.03 5.23 3.43
N GLY A 96 -4.11 5.92 4.11
CA GLY A 96 -3.92 5.84 5.55
C GLY A 96 -3.42 4.48 6.00
N CYS A 97 -2.64 3.79 5.16
CA CYS A 97 -2.04 2.51 5.53
C CYS A 97 -0.95 2.72 6.58
N GLN A 98 -0.88 1.84 7.57
CA GLN A 98 0.19 1.88 8.58
C GLN A 98 1.46 1.19 8.07
N CYS A 99 1.34 0.34 7.06
CA CYS A 99 2.48 -0.31 6.43
C CYS A 99 2.21 -0.77 5.00
N MET A 100 3.28 -1.05 4.27
CA MET A 100 3.33 -1.57 2.91
C MET A 100 4.11 -2.89 2.87
N LEU A 101 3.50 -3.90 2.25
CA LEU A 101 4.08 -5.19 1.93
C LEU A 101 4.41 -5.20 0.44
N THR A 102 5.70 -5.34 0.12
CA THR A 102 6.25 -5.28 -1.23
C THR A 102 7.38 -6.28 -1.40
N CYS A 103 7.53 -6.84 -2.59
CA CYS A 103 8.71 -7.63 -2.97
C CYS A 103 9.73 -6.77 -3.72
N ASP A 104 9.41 -5.50 -3.99
CA ASP A 104 10.24 -4.60 -4.76
C ASP A 104 11.48 -4.19 -3.94
N SER A 105 12.65 -4.62 -4.41
CA SER A 105 13.91 -4.30 -3.75
C SER A 105 14.25 -2.82 -3.79
N HIS A 106 13.78 -2.08 -4.80
CA HIS A 106 14.02 -0.65 -4.97
C HIS A 106 13.26 0.15 -3.91
N ILE A 107 11.97 -0.11 -3.74
CA ILE A 107 11.18 0.48 -2.63
C ILE A 107 11.80 0.10 -1.28
N LEU A 108 12.19 -1.17 -1.11
CA LEU A 108 12.76 -1.65 0.14
C LEU A 108 14.15 -1.05 0.45
N SER A 109 14.98 -0.74 -0.55
CA SER A 109 16.27 -0.07 -0.32
C SER A 109 16.10 1.36 0.18
N HIS A 110 14.99 2.01 -0.18
CA HIS A 110 14.63 3.35 0.30
C HIS A 110 13.72 3.35 1.54
N SER A 111 13.41 2.18 2.09
CA SER A 111 12.42 2.04 3.16
C SER A 111 12.68 2.99 4.34
N GLN A 112 13.90 3.09 4.86
CA GLN A 112 14.19 3.92 6.04
C GLN A 112 13.84 5.40 5.84
N GLU A 113 14.14 5.95 4.67
CA GLU A 113 13.85 7.34 4.32
C GLU A 113 12.35 7.55 4.15
N LEU A 114 11.68 6.62 3.45
CA LEU A 114 10.23 6.62 3.29
C LEU A 114 9.49 6.48 4.62
N GLU A 115 9.96 5.62 5.54
CA GLU A 115 9.37 5.46 6.87
C GLU A 115 9.49 6.76 7.69
N LYS A 116 10.61 7.48 7.55
CA LYS A 116 10.82 8.75 8.23
C LYS A 116 9.87 9.82 7.71
N LEU A 117 9.70 9.90 6.39
CA LEU A 117 8.82 10.85 5.71
C LEU A 117 7.34 10.58 6.01
N LEU A 118 6.90 9.34 5.80
CA LEU A 118 5.47 9.00 5.70
C LEU A 118 4.90 8.39 6.99
N LYS A 119 5.76 7.97 7.93
CA LYS A 119 5.39 7.22 9.14
C LYS A 119 4.69 5.88 8.87
N ILE A 120 4.80 5.36 7.65
CA ILE A 120 4.37 4.00 7.28
C ILE A 120 5.56 3.05 7.41
N LYS A 121 5.33 1.77 7.71
CA LYS A 121 6.39 0.74 7.76
C LYS A 121 6.48 -0.06 6.47
N PHE A 122 7.67 -0.51 6.08
CA PHE A 122 7.85 -1.35 4.89
C PHE A 122 8.35 -2.74 5.23
N PHE A 123 7.74 -3.76 4.63
CA PHE A 123 8.07 -5.15 4.90
C PHE A 123 8.16 -5.95 3.60
N HIS A 124 9.19 -6.79 3.51
CA HIS A 124 9.20 -7.88 2.55
C HIS A 124 8.39 -9.05 3.14
N PRO A 125 7.41 -9.62 2.43
CA PRO A 125 6.50 -10.63 2.99
C PRO A 125 7.21 -11.90 3.45
N ASP A 126 8.25 -12.33 2.73
CA ASP A 126 8.99 -13.55 3.06
C ASP A 126 10.12 -13.31 4.07
N LYS A 127 10.81 -12.16 4.02
CA LYS A 127 11.96 -11.87 4.90
C LYS A 127 11.56 -11.25 6.23
N HIS A 128 10.43 -10.53 6.29
CA HIS A 128 10.07 -9.69 7.43
C HIS A 128 8.77 -10.11 8.12
N LYS A 129 8.28 -11.33 7.92
CA LYS A 129 7.05 -11.84 8.55
C LYS A 129 7.03 -11.64 10.07
N GLU A 130 8.10 -12.01 10.77
CA GLU A 130 8.18 -11.88 12.23
C GLU A 130 8.18 -10.42 12.68
N LYS A 131 8.93 -9.56 11.97
CA LYS A 131 8.96 -8.11 12.22
C LYS A 131 7.57 -7.49 12.04
N PHE A 132 6.85 -7.91 11.01
CA PHE A 132 5.46 -7.50 10.77
C PHE A 132 4.54 -7.96 11.91
N MET A 133 4.62 -9.22 12.35
CA MET A 133 3.79 -9.72 13.45
C MET A 133 4.06 -8.97 14.76
N ALA A 134 5.32 -8.64 15.05
CA ALA A 134 5.68 -7.82 16.20
C ALA A 134 5.19 -6.37 16.07
N PHE A 135 5.14 -5.83 14.86
CA PHE A 135 4.53 -4.52 14.59
C PHE A 135 3.01 -4.56 14.80
N LEU A 136 2.31 -5.54 14.23
CA LEU A 136 0.87 -5.74 14.41
C LEU A 136 0.49 -5.88 15.88
N LYS A 137 1.21 -6.72 16.64
CA LYS A 137 0.96 -6.90 18.07
C LYS A 137 1.11 -5.60 18.88
N ARG A 138 2.05 -4.73 18.48
CA ARG A 138 2.22 -3.40 19.12
C ARG A 138 1.13 -2.44 18.71
N TYR A 139 0.66 -2.52 17.47
CA TYR A 139 -0.45 -1.72 16.98
C TYR A 139 -1.75 -2.08 17.72
N GLU A 140 -2.07 -3.37 17.84
CA GLU A 140 -3.25 -3.86 18.57
C GLU A 140 -3.25 -3.39 20.03
N LYS A 141 -2.09 -3.39 20.71
CA LYS A 141 -1.95 -2.89 22.08
C LYS A 141 -2.13 -1.39 22.26
N LYS A 142 -1.96 -0.59 21.19
CA LYS A 142 -2.15 0.87 21.26
C LYS A 142 -3.61 1.28 21.09
N GLU A 143 -4.40 0.41 20.46
CA GLU A 143 -5.82 0.61 20.19
C GLU A 143 -6.71 -0.01 21.30
N ASP A 144 -6.11 -0.71 22.27
CA ASP A 144 -6.77 -1.22 23.47
C ASP A 144 -6.71 -0.12 24.56
N PRO A 145 -7.83 0.52 24.92
CA PRO A 145 -7.88 1.69 25.81
C PRO A 145 -7.50 1.42 27.26
#